data_AF-A0A7W4VRP7-F1
#
_entry.id   AF-A0A7W4VRP7-F1
#
_cell.length_a   1.000
_cell.length_b   1.000
_cell.length_c   1.000
_cell.angle_alpha   90.00
_cell.angle_beta   90.00
_cell.angle_gamma   90.00
#
_symmetry.space_group_name_H-M   'P 1'
#
loop_
_entity.id
_entity.type
_entity.pdbx_description
1 polymer ?
#
loop_
_entity_poly.entity_id
_entity_poly.type
_entity_poly.pdbx_seq_one_letter_code
_entity_poly.pdbx_strand_id
1 'polypeptide(L)'
;MHRFRTTTAALVSSVALAVTGAPFAAHADKPDPCAKREAQVAKAEAALAHVTAVFAKQQEKVADAQEAVTHADNRNAKAEARAQLGAAKADKAKAKKAKKAQQMRLAKATERLQQCTAPEAPAAS
;
A
#
# COMPACT_ATOMS: atom_id res chain seq x y z
N MET A 1 31.81 -26.07 -2.79
CA MET A 1 33.14 -26.08 -2.16
C MET A 1 33.62 -24.64 -2.01
N HIS A 2 34.13 -24.32 -0.80
CA HIS A 2 34.89 -23.12 -0.36
C HIS A 2 34.25 -21.73 -0.58
N ARG A 3 33.61 -21.09 0.41
CA ARG A 3 34.16 -20.42 1.62
C ARG A 3 35.35 -19.51 1.34
N PHE A 4 35.12 -18.20 1.34
CA PHE A 4 36.10 -17.24 1.83
C PHE A 4 35.58 -16.66 3.14
N ARG A 5 36.22 -17.14 4.21
CA ARG A 5 36.20 -16.60 5.57
C ARG A 5 37.53 -15.83 5.76
N THR A 6 37.51 -14.95 6.77
CA THR A 6 38.66 -14.35 7.49
C THR A 6 39.43 -13.26 6.71
N THR A 7 39.88 -12.14 7.31
CA THR A 7 40.47 -12.03 8.66
C THR A 7 40.56 -10.56 9.17
N THR A 8 40.52 -10.43 10.51
CA THR A 8 41.27 -9.52 11.42
C THR A 8 41.01 -8.00 11.54
N ALA A 9 40.29 -7.69 12.64
CA ALA A 9 40.51 -6.68 13.68
C ALA A 9 41.76 -5.78 13.69
N ALA A 10 41.55 -4.52 14.12
CA ALA A 10 42.50 -3.74 14.91
C ALA A 10 41.77 -2.99 16.05
N LEU A 11 42.23 -3.22 17.28
CA LEU A 11 41.91 -2.49 18.51
C LEU A 11 42.54 -1.07 18.45
N VAL A 12 41.98 -0.10 19.19
CA VAL A 12 42.69 0.76 20.18
C VAL A 12 41.67 1.68 20.87
N SER A 13 41.56 1.55 22.19
CA SER A 13 40.90 2.47 23.12
C SER A 13 41.73 3.76 23.29
N SER A 14 41.09 4.93 23.38
CA SER A 14 41.65 6.12 24.05
C SER A 14 40.55 7.15 24.37
N VAL A 15 40.19 7.19 25.66
CA VAL A 15 39.99 8.35 26.56
C VAL A 15 39.26 9.62 26.06
N ALA A 16 38.27 10.01 26.88
CA ALA A 16 37.46 11.21 26.83
C ALA A 16 38.24 12.54 26.85
N LEU A 17 37.78 13.51 26.06
CA LEU A 17 37.89 14.94 26.38
C LEU A 17 36.51 15.58 26.26
N ALA A 18 36.05 16.14 27.38
CA ALA A 18 34.93 17.07 27.43
C ALA A 18 35.30 18.36 26.69
N VAL A 19 34.57 18.68 25.63
CA VAL A 19 34.50 20.03 25.06
C VAL A 19 33.09 20.55 25.31
N THR A 20 33.00 21.52 26.21
CA THR A 20 31.91 22.48 26.28
C THR A 20 31.78 23.21 24.95
N GLY A 21 30.69 23.00 24.23
CA GLY A 21 30.39 23.75 23.01
C GLY A 21 29.54 22.98 22.00
N ALA A 22 28.21 23.08 22.17
CA ALA A 22 27.16 22.83 21.18
C ALA A 22 27.30 21.63 20.21
N PRO A 23 26.50 20.55 20.33
CA PRO A 23 26.08 19.87 19.14
C PRO A 23 25.07 20.77 18.42
N PHE A 24 25.52 21.33 17.30
CA PHE A 24 24.66 21.82 16.24
C PHE A 24 23.41 20.95 16.14
N ALA A 25 22.26 21.52 16.51
CA ALA A 25 20.98 21.05 16.06
C ALA A 25 20.92 21.33 14.55
N ALA A 26 21.68 20.57 13.76
CA ALA A 26 21.39 20.36 12.36
C ALA A 26 20.13 19.47 12.32
N HIS A 27 18.99 20.05 12.71
CA HIS A 27 17.72 19.64 12.16
C HIS A 27 17.80 20.01 10.69
N ALA A 28 18.47 19.15 9.90
CA ALA A 28 18.23 19.09 8.47
C ALA A 28 16.72 19.15 8.31
N ASP A 29 16.20 20.18 7.65
CA ASP A 29 14.79 20.43 7.36
C ASP A 29 14.12 19.11 6.98
N LYS A 30 13.57 18.41 7.98
CA LYS A 30 12.83 17.19 7.73
C LYS A 30 11.51 17.71 7.19
N PRO A 31 11.10 17.28 5.97
CA PRO A 31 9.84 17.73 5.41
C PRO A 31 8.74 17.49 6.44
N ASP A 32 7.91 18.51 6.65
CA ASP A 32 6.86 18.53 7.64
C ASP A 32 6.15 17.17 7.66
N PRO A 33 6.10 16.47 8.81
CA PRO A 33 5.46 15.17 8.89
C PRO A 33 4.03 15.19 8.34
N CYS A 34 3.32 16.32 8.39
CA CYS A 34 1.96 16.47 7.87
C CYS A 34 1.92 16.53 6.34
N ALA A 35 2.85 17.23 5.67
CA ALA A 35 2.93 17.28 4.20
C ALA A 35 3.15 15.87 3.59
N LYS A 36 3.93 15.02 4.28
CA LYS A 36 4.08 13.61 3.88
C LYS A 36 2.79 12.79 4.04
N ARG A 37 1.92 13.13 4.99
CA ARG A 37 0.63 12.45 5.18
C ARG A 37 -0.39 12.88 4.13
N GLU A 38 -0.39 14.14 3.71
CA GLU A 38 -1.20 14.62 2.59
C GLU A 38 -0.86 13.88 1.29
N ALA A 39 0.44 13.75 0.99
CA ALA A 39 0.89 12.95 -0.16
C ALA A 39 0.47 11.47 -0.07
N GLN A 40 0.42 10.90 1.15
CA GLN A 40 -0.07 9.54 1.37
C GLN A 40 -1.58 9.42 1.12
N VAL A 41 -2.37 10.41 1.50
CA VAL A 41 -3.82 10.46 1.21
C VAL A 41 -4.05 10.56 -0.29
N ALA A 42 -3.38 11.49 -0.98
CA ALA A 42 -3.48 11.64 -2.43
C ALA A 42 -3.11 10.34 -3.18
N LYS A 43 -2.03 9.65 -2.74
CA LYS A 43 -1.66 8.34 -3.29
C LYS A 43 -2.71 7.26 -3.00
N ALA A 44 -3.32 7.28 -1.82
CA ALA A 44 -4.36 6.33 -1.45
C ALA A 44 -5.64 6.53 -2.27
N GLU A 45 -5.99 7.77 -2.59
CA GLU A 45 -7.10 8.16 -3.47
C GLU A 45 -6.86 7.70 -4.91
N ALA A 46 -5.68 7.98 -5.47
CA ALA A 46 -5.31 7.50 -6.80
C ALA A 46 -5.37 5.96 -6.89
N ALA A 47 -4.86 5.27 -5.87
CA ALA A 47 -4.95 3.82 -5.79
C ALA A 47 -6.41 3.33 -5.66
N LEU A 48 -7.28 4.06 -4.93
CA LEU A 48 -8.71 3.74 -4.83
C LEU A 48 -9.42 3.87 -6.18
N ALA A 49 -9.10 4.92 -6.95
CA ALA A 49 -9.61 5.10 -8.30
C ALA A 49 -9.20 3.94 -9.21
N HIS A 50 -7.92 3.55 -9.18
CA HIS A 50 -7.41 2.43 -9.96
C HIS A 50 -8.12 1.10 -9.62
N VAL A 51 -8.22 0.72 -8.34
CA VAL A 51 -8.90 -0.54 -7.97
C VAL A 51 -10.40 -0.50 -8.24
N THR A 52 -11.00 0.69 -8.27
CA THR A 52 -12.40 0.86 -8.68
C THR A 52 -12.57 0.62 -10.18
N ALA A 53 -11.66 1.13 -11.02
CA ALA A 53 -11.65 0.84 -12.45
C ALA A 53 -11.43 -0.66 -12.73
N VAL A 54 -10.51 -1.30 -12.00
CA VAL A 54 -10.33 -2.77 -12.09
C VAL A 54 -11.60 -3.49 -11.72
N PHE A 55 -12.29 -3.09 -10.64
CA PHE A 55 -13.55 -3.71 -10.26
C PHE A 55 -14.65 -3.52 -11.32
N ALA A 56 -14.73 -2.37 -11.98
CA ALA A 56 -15.65 -2.14 -13.10
C ALA A 56 -15.36 -3.08 -14.28
N LYS A 57 -14.09 -3.16 -14.70
CA LYS A 57 -13.66 -4.09 -15.75
C LYS A 57 -13.94 -5.56 -15.43
N GLN A 58 -13.84 -5.95 -14.16
CA GLN A 58 -14.19 -7.31 -13.74
C GLN A 58 -15.70 -7.56 -13.71
N GLN A 59 -16.54 -6.53 -13.64
CA GLN A 59 -17.99 -6.68 -13.80
C GLN A 59 -18.34 -6.96 -15.27
N GLU A 60 -17.73 -6.22 -16.20
CA GLU A 60 -17.87 -6.43 -17.64
C GLU A 60 -17.44 -7.86 -18.02
N LYS A 61 -16.25 -8.30 -17.59
CA LYS A 61 -15.80 -9.68 -17.82
C LYS A 61 -16.74 -10.76 -17.31
N VAL A 62 -17.46 -10.51 -16.21
CA VAL A 62 -18.46 -11.45 -15.72
C VAL A 62 -19.70 -11.46 -16.62
N ALA A 63 -20.12 -10.30 -17.14
CA ALA A 63 -21.20 -10.21 -18.11
C ALA A 63 -20.83 -10.92 -19.43
N ASP A 64 -19.65 -10.63 -19.98
CA ASP A 64 -19.15 -11.28 -21.21
C ASP A 64 -19.06 -12.80 -21.04
N ALA A 65 -18.57 -13.28 -19.90
CA ALA A 65 -18.50 -14.71 -19.61
C ALA A 65 -19.89 -15.33 -19.40
N GLN A 66 -20.90 -14.57 -18.93
CA GLN A 66 -22.28 -15.04 -18.89
C GLN A 66 -22.85 -15.17 -20.29
N GLU A 67 -22.62 -14.20 -21.17
CA GLU A 67 -23.03 -14.28 -22.58
C GLU A 67 -22.38 -15.47 -23.28
N ALA A 68 -21.08 -15.70 -23.08
CA ALA A 68 -20.38 -16.87 -23.63
C ALA A 68 -21.00 -18.21 -23.19
N VAL A 69 -21.44 -18.33 -21.93
CA VAL A 69 -22.17 -19.53 -21.46
C VAL A 69 -23.51 -19.70 -22.15
N THR A 70 -24.16 -18.59 -22.51
CA THR A 70 -25.48 -18.56 -23.12
C THR A 70 -25.41 -18.90 -24.61
N HIS A 71 -24.36 -18.44 -25.30
CA HIS A 71 -24.10 -18.67 -26.73
C HIS A 71 -23.32 -19.96 -27.04
N ALA A 72 -22.88 -20.73 -26.04
CA ALA A 72 -22.16 -21.97 -26.29
C ALA A 72 -23.06 -23.07 -26.86
N ASP A 73 -22.76 -23.50 -28.09
CA ASP A 73 -23.61 -24.42 -28.88
C ASP A 73 -23.50 -25.90 -28.49
N ASN A 74 -22.45 -26.30 -27.77
CA ASN A 74 -22.23 -27.69 -27.40
C ASN A 74 -21.81 -27.84 -25.94
N ARG A 75 -21.93 -29.08 -25.42
CA ARG A 75 -21.69 -29.37 -24.00
C ARG A 75 -20.26 -29.06 -23.54
N ASN A 76 -19.26 -29.30 -24.39
CA ASN A 76 -17.87 -29.04 -24.06
C ASN A 76 -17.59 -27.53 -23.99
N ALA A 77 -18.00 -26.79 -25.02
CA ALA A 77 -17.90 -25.33 -25.05
C ALA A 77 -18.64 -24.68 -23.86
N LYS A 78 -19.82 -25.22 -23.49
CA LYS A 78 -20.57 -24.72 -22.34
C LYS A 78 -19.90 -25.02 -21.00
N ALA A 79 -19.21 -26.16 -20.88
CA ALA A 79 -18.44 -26.49 -19.68
C ALA A 79 -17.24 -25.53 -19.52
N GLU A 80 -16.52 -25.27 -20.60
CA GLU A 80 -15.40 -24.30 -20.62
C GLU A 80 -15.87 -22.88 -20.30
N ALA A 81 -16.95 -22.41 -20.95
CA ALA A 81 -17.52 -21.09 -20.68
C ALA A 81 -17.97 -20.95 -19.21
N ARG A 82 -18.52 -22.01 -18.61
CA ARG A 82 -18.89 -22.02 -17.17
C ARG A 82 -17.66 -21.95 -16.27
N ALA A 83 -16.57 -22.62 -16.62
CA ALA A 83 -15.32 -22.53 -15.89
C ALA A 83 -14.75 -21.09 -15.95
N GLN A 84 -14.78 -20.46 -17.14
CA GLN A 84 -14.37 -19.07 -17.32
C GLN A 84 -15.26 -18.10 -16.52
N LEU A 85 -16.58 -18.32 -16.51
CA LEU A 85 -17.50 -17.54 -15.67
C LEU A 85 -17.17 -17.69 -14.18
N GLY A 86 -16.83 -18.91 -13.73
CA GLY A 86 -16.37 -19.16 -12.37
C GLY A 86 -15.10 -18.37 -12.03
N ALA A 87 -14.10 -18.40 -12.92
CA ALA A 87 -12.86 -17.65 -12.77
C ALA A 87 -13.10 -16.12 -12.74
N ALA A 88 -13.92 -15.60 -13.66
CA ALA A 88 -14.28 -14.18 -13.72
C ALA A 88 -14.99 -13.71 -12.43
N LYS A 89 -15.92 -14.53 -11.90
CA LYS A 89 -16.58 -14.24 -10.60
C LYS A 89 -15.59 -14.24 -9.44
N ALA A 90 -14.64 -15.18 -9.42
CA ALA A 90 -13.60 -15.23 -8.40
C ALA A 90 -12.70 -13.98 -8.45
N ASP A 91 -12.31 -13.53 -9.64
CA ASP A 91 -11.48 -12.34 -9.82
C ASP A 91 -12.24 -11.05 -9.49
N LYS A 92 -13.54 -10.95 -9.84
CA LYS A 92 -14.42 -9.88 -9.35
C LYS A 92 -14.47 -9.84 -7.82
N ALA A 93 -14.57 -10.99 -7.16
CA ALA A 93 -14.57 -11.06 -5.70
C ALA A 93 -13.24 -10.60 -5.09
N LYS A 94 -12.10 -10.97 -5.69
CA LYS A 94 -10.77 -10.48 -5.29
C LYS A 94 -10.67 -8.96 -5.46
N ALA A 95 -11.10 -8.42 -6.61
CA ALA A 95 -11.10 -6.98 -6.87
C ALA A 95 -11.99 -6.22 -5.88
N LYS A 96 -13.17 -6.78 -5.53
CA LYS A 96 -14.04 -6.21 -4.49
C LYS A 96 -13.34 -6.15 -3.12
N LYS A 97 -12.66 -7.22 -2.72
CA LYS A 97 -11.89 -7.26 -1.46
C LYS A 97 -10.74 -6.24 -1.49
N ALA A 98 -10.01 -6.15 -2.60
CA ALA A 98 -8.94 -5.17 -2.78
C ALA A 98 -9.45 -3.72 -2.68
N LYS A 99 -10.59 -3.42 -3.32
CA LYS A 99 -11.26 -2.11 -3.20
C LYS A 99 -11.60 -1.79 -1.75
N LYS A 100 -12.23 -2.72 -1.02
CA LYS A 100 -12.55 -2.53 0.41
C LYS A 100 -11.30 -2.30 1.25
N ALA A 101 -10.24 -3.08 1.03
CA ALA A 101 -8.96 -2.88 1.73
C ALA A 101 -8.37 -1.49 1.45
N GLN A 102 -8.47 -1.00 0.22
CA GLN A 102 -7.99 0.32 -0.16
C GLN A 102 -8.81 1.44 0.48
N GLN A 103 -10.14 1.28 0.59
CA GLN A 103 -11.00 2.22 1.33
C GLN A 103 -10.60 2.32 2.81
N MET A 104 -10.31 1.18 3.45
CA MET A 104 -9.84 1.17 4.85
C MET A 104 -8.48 1.86 5.00
N ARG A 105 -7.57 1.65 4.04
CA ARG A 105 -6.25 2.33 4.04
C ARG A 105 -6.39 3.84 3.88
N LEU A 106 -7.28 4.28 3.00
CA LEU A 106 -7.58 5.70 2.82
C LEU A 106 -8.15 6.29 4.10
N ALA A 107 -9.16 5.65 4.70
CA ALA A 107 -9.72 6.10 5.98
C ALA A 107 -8.65 6.25 7.07
N LYS A 108 -7.72 5.27 7.18
CA LYS A 108 -6.63 5.36 8.15
C LYS A 108 -5.60 6.45 7.81
N ALA A 109 -5.33 6.69 6.53
CA ALA A 109 -4.44 7.77 6.11
C ALA A 109 -5.05 9.14 6.44
N THR A 110 -6.35 9.32 6.20
CA THR A 110 -7.10 10.52 6.57
C THR A 110 -7.11 10.75 8.08
N GLU A 111 -7.35 9.70 8.87
CA GLU A 111 -7.29 9.79 10.36
C GLU A 111 -5.91 10.27 10.84
N ARG A 112 -4.82 9.73 10.26
CA ARG A 112 -3.45 10.15 10.59
C ARG A 112 -3.15 11.59 10.18
N LEU A 113 -3.73 12.05 9.07
CA LEU A 113 -3.59 13.43 8.63
C LEU A 113 -4.30 14.37 9.61
N GLN A 114 -5.54 14.04 10.00
CA GLN A 114 -6.31 14.80 10.98
C GLN A 114 -5.59 14.91 12.33
N GLN A 115 -4.97 13.84 12.81
CA GLN A 115 -4.15 13.85 14.02
C GLN A 115 -2.90 14.74 13.90
N CYS A 116 -2.36 14.89 12.69
CA CYS A 116 -1.19 15.73 12.43
C CYS A 116 -1.57 17.22 12.37
N THR A 117 -2.73 17.53 11.80
CA THR A 117 -3.22 18.91 11.63
C THR A 117 -4.00 19.41 12.85
N ALA A 118 -4.29 18.54 13.83
CA ALA A 118 -4.91 18.94 15.08
C ALA A 118 -3.92 19.81 15.87
N PRO A 119 -4.29 21.03 16.28
CA PRO A 119 -3.45 21.82 17.17
C PRO A 119 -3.26 21.01 18.46
N GLU A 120 -2.00 20.76 18.82
CA GLU A 120 -1.65 20.16 20.09
C GLU A 120 -2.28 21.02 21.19
N ALA A 121 -3.30 20.48 21.87
CA ALA A 121 -3.97 21.20 22.96
C ALA A 121 -2.90 21.57 23.99
N PRO A 122 -2.84 22.83 24.45
CA PRO A 122 -1.76 23.29 25.31
C PRO A 122 -1.74 22.45 26.58
N ALA A 123 -0.57 21.88 26.87
CA ALA A 123 -0.29 21.28 28.17
C ALA A 123 -0.57 22.35 29.24
N ALA A 124 -1.68 22.17 29.96
CA ALA A 124 -2.04 22.99 31.10
C ALA A 124 -0.90 22.89 32.11
N SER A 125 -0.25 24.05 32.33
CA SER A 125 0.79 24.29 33.34
C SER A 125 0.16 24.45 34.71
#